data_AF-A0A2U1MYX0-F1
#
_entry.id   AF-A0A2U1MYX0-F1
#
_cell.length_a   1.000
_cell.length_b   1.000
_cell.length_c   1.000
_cell.angle_alpha   90.00
_cell.angle_beta   90.00
_cell.angle_gamma   90.00
#
_symmetry.space_group_name_H-M   'P 1'
#
loop_
_entity.id
_entity.type
_entity.pdbx_description
1 polymer ?
#
loop_
_entity_poly.entity_id
_entity_poly.type
_entity_poly.pdbx_seq_one_letter_code
_entity_poly.pdbx_strand_id
1 'polypeptide(L)'
;MKIGNGEIAKFCLNKWLGGHSLSETFPRLYQLEVSKDVRVVNMSPRYCPIPAATPTPEIPEPRSFADIIPPPNVIGPSGAYRLHFSWVCRRTPRYEEEIQELETLNNLVSQLHLSNSRDSWEFTACASRKFSVKAFRNIYTSSTTTMAQHQTRWNKYIPIKININTWRVANERLPTRVNLDKRGIDLHSVRCPVCDDDLEIENHIFVHCDI
;
A
#
# COMPACT_ATOMS: atom_id res chain seq x y z
N MET A 1 -5.64 1.84 -1.15
CA MET A 1 -5.90 1.35 -2.52
C MET A 1 -7.40 1.38 -2.74
N LYS A 2 -7.88 1.71 -3.95
CA LYS A 2 -9.30 1.68 -4.29
C LYS A 2 -9.62 0.40 -5.05
N ILE A 3 -10.60 -0.36 -4.57
CA ILE A 3 -11.07 -1.59 -5.21
C ILE A 3 -12.01 -1.23 -6.35
N GLY A 4 -11.73 -1.83 -7.51
CA GLY A 4 -12.57 -1.87 -8.68
C GLY A 4 -13.10 -3.29 -8.86
N ASN A 5 -12.46 -4.05 -9.74
CA ASN A 5 -12.80 -5.43 -10.08
C ASN A 5 -12.15 -6.47 -9.17
N GLY A 6 -11.24 -6.07 -8.27
CA GLY A 6 -10.61 -6.94 -7.28
C GLY A 6 -9.57 -7.90 -7.84
N GLU A 7 -9.11 -7.71 -9.08
CA GLU A 7 -8.16 -8.61 -9.73
C GLU A 7 -6.70 -8.34 -9.36
N ILE A 8 -6.37 -7.15 -8.86
CA ILE A 8 -5.01 -6.78 -8.46
C ILE A 8 -4.87 -6.91 -6.95
N ALA A 9 -5.89 -6.49 -6.22
CA ALA A 9 -5.89 -6.50 -4.78
C ALA A 9 -5.77 -7.92 -4.21
N LYS A 10 -4.71 -8.17 -3.45
CA LYS A 10 -4.60 -9.34 -2.56
C LYS A 10 -5.45 -9.11 -1.33
N PHE A 11 -6.37 -10.04 -1.09
CA PHE A 11 -7.36 -9.96 -0.03
C PHE A 11 -6.70 -9.79 1.34
N CYS A 12 -5.67 -10.60 1.62
CA CYS A 12 -5.05 -10.64 2.94
C CYS A 12 -4.01 -9.53 3.17
N LEU A 13 -3.31 -9.12 2.11
CA LEU A 13 -2.07 -8.35 2.21
C LEU A 13 -2.23 -6.87 1.85
N ASN A 14 -3.22 -6.50 1.04
CA ASN A 14 -3.38 -5.12 0.63
C ASN A 14 -4.31 -4.33 1.56
N LYS A 15 -4.06 -3.02 1.65
CA LYS A 15 -4.86 -2.05 2.41
C LYS A 15 -6.02 -1.55 1.58
N TRP A 16 -7.07 -2.36 1.51
CA TRP A 16 -8.26 -2.09 0.71
C TRP A 16 -9.56 -1.97 1.50
N LEU A 17 -9.57 -2.44 2.75
CA LEU A 17 -10.72 -2.38 3.65
C LEU A 17 -10.39 -1.47 4.84
N GLY A 18 -10.79 -0.19 4.77
CA GLY A 18 -10.59 0.75 5.88
C GLY A 18 -9.14 1.19 6.14
N GLY A 19 -8.22 1.00 5.18
CA GLY A 19 -6.83 1.47 5.30
C GLY A 19 -5.87 0.51 6.01
N HIS A 20 -6.36 -0.63 6.48
CA HIS A 20 -5.57 -1.71 7.05
C HIS A 20 -5.64 -2.96 6.16
N SER A 21 -4.64 -3.82 6.26
CA SER A 21 -4.66 -5.16 5.67
C SER A 21 -5.32 -6.15 6.62
N LEU A 22 -5.87 -7.25 6.09
CA LEU A 22 -6.43 -8.31 6.94
C LEU A 22 -5.38 -8.89 7.88
N SER A 23 -4.11 -8.96 7.46
CA SER A 23 -3.02 -9.40 8.34
C SER A 23 -2.77 -8.48 9.54
N GLU A 24 -3.11 -7.20 9.44
CA GLU A 24 -3.01 -6.23 10.53
C GLU A 24 -4.27 -6.26 11.43
N THR A 25 -5.47 -6.32 10.82
CA THR A 25 -6.74 -6.20 11.54
C THR A 25 -7.24 -7.51 12.14
N PHE A 26 -6.96 -8.64 11.48
CA PHE A 26 -7.44 -9.98 11.86
C PHE A 26 -6.28 -10.99 11.85
N PRO A 27 -5.30 -10.82 12.76
CA PRO A 27 -4.07 -11.61 12.75
C PRO A 27 -4.34 -13.10 12.99
N ARG A 28 -5.38 -13.45 13.75
CA ARG A 28 -5.72 -14.85 14.05
C ARG A 28 -6.31 -15.54 12.83
N LEU A 29 -7.25 -14.87 12.15
CA LEU A 29 -7.75 -15.37 10.86
C LEU A 29 -6.66 -15.48 9.80
N TYR A 30 -5.73 -14.52 9.74
CA TYR A 30 -4.60 -14.57 8.81
C TYR A 30 -3.67 -15.76 9.05
N GLN A 31 -3.51 -16.22 10.30
CA GLN A 31 -2.76 -17.43 10.62
C GLN A 31 -3.48 -18.71 10.14
N LEU A 32 -4.81 -18.71 10.15
CA LEU A 32 -5.62 -19.83 9.69
C LEU A 32 -5.75 -19.90 8.17
N GLU A 33 -5.58 -18.79 7.45
CA GLU A 33 -5.67 -18.74 6.00
C GLU A 33 -4.58 -19.58 5.33
N VAL A 34 -4.99 -20.53 4.47
CA VAL A 34 -4.06 -21.35 3.68
C VAL A 34 -3.43 -20.53 2.57
N SER A 35 -4.20 -19.67 1.91
CA SER A 35 -3.77 -18.96 0.71
C SER A 35 -3.71 -17.44 0.94
N LYS A 36 -2.50 -16.97 1.24
CA LYS A 36 -2.26 -15.54 1.54
C LYS A 36 -2.28 -14.64 0.30
N ASP A 37 -2.22 -15.26 -0.88
CA ASP A 37 -2.17 -14.60 -2.19
C ASP A 37 -3.52 -14.55 -2.92
N VAL A 38 -4.62 -14.94 -2.27
CA VAL A 38 -5.96 -14.87 -2.89
C VAL A 38 -6.31 -13.42 -3.21
N ARG A 39 -6.85 -13.22 -4.41
CA ARG A 39 -7.34 -11.93 -4.91
C ARG A 39 -8.73 -11.63 -4.37
N VAL A 40 -9.05 -10.35 -4.20
CA VAL A 40 -10.36 -9.90 -3.70
C VAL A 40 -11.51 -10.41 -4.59
N VAL A 41 -11.33 -10.47 -5.91
CA VAL A 41 -12.34 -11.02 -6.84
C VAL A 41 -12.69 -12.48 -6.57
N ASN A 42 -11.72 -13.28 -6.13
CA ASN A 42 -11.93 -14.71 -5.86
C ASN A 42 -12.60 -14.95 -4.51
N MET A 43 -12.47 -13.99 -3.60
CA MET A 43 -13.11 -14.01 -2.30
C MET A 43 -14.50 -13.35 -2.34
N SER A 44 -14.81 -12.52 -3.34
CA SER A 44 -16.12 -11.90 -3.48
C SER A 44 -17.24 -12.96 -3.46
N PRO A 45 -18.35 -12.70 -2.75
CA PRO A 45 -19.46 -13.64 -2.70
C PRO A 45 -19.92 -13.97 -4.11
N ARG A 46 -19.76 -15.22 -4.53
CA ARG A 46 -20.37 -15.66 -5.78
C ARG A 46 -21.88 -15.63 -5.53
N TYR A 47 -22.59 -14.89 -6.36
CA TYR A 47 -24.03 -15.08 -6.50
C TYR A 47 -24.22 -16.51 -7.00
N CYS A 48 -24.68 -17.42 -6.13
CA CYS A 48 -25.12 -18.75 -6.54
C CYS A 48 -26.60 -18.62 -6.94
N PRO A 49 -26.97 -18.78 -8.22
CA PRO A 49 -28.34 -19.09 -8.57
C PRO A 49 -28.67 -20.44 -7.93
N ILE A 50 -29.79 -20.53 -7.22
CA ILE A 50 -30.27 -21.81 -6.65
C ILE A 50 -30.49 -22.77 -7.83
N PRO A 51 -29.87 -23.97 -7.85
CA PRO A 51 -30.26 -24.98 -8.82
C PRO A 51 -31.71 -25.38 -8.53
N ALA A 52 -32.61 -25.17 -9.50
CA ALA A 52 -33.99 -25.59 -9.40
C ALA A 52 -34.03 -27.08 -9.03
N ALA A 53 -34.80 -27.42 -7.99
CA ALA A 53 -35.00 -28.78 -7.54
C ALA A 53 -35.37 -29.66 -8.75
N THR A 54 -34.54 -30.65 -9.05
CA THR A 54 -34.79 -31.62 -10.12
C THR A 54 -36.00 -32.46 -9.72
N PRO A 55 -37.06 -32.58 -10.53
CA PRO A 55 -38.11 -33.53 -10.28
C PRO A 55 -37.64 -34.95 -10.65
N THR A 56 -38.18 -35.91 -9.92
CA THR A 56 -38.10 -37.38 -10.02
C THR A 56 -38.06 -37.90 -11.48
N PRO A 57 -37.36 -39.02 -11.78
CA PRO A 57 -37.12 -39.43 -13.17
C PRO A 57 -38.36 -40.08 -13.81
N GLU A 58 -38.82 -39.51 -14.92
CA GLU A 58 -39.73 -40.18 -15.86
C GLU A 58 -39.13 -40.22 -17.27
N ILE A 59 -39.29 -41.39 -17.92
CA ILE A 59 -38.78 -41.82 -19.22
C ILE A 59 -39.53 -41.10 -20.37
N PRO A 60 -38.92 -40.90 -21.57
CA PRO A 60 -39.20 -39.76 -22.44
C PRO A 60 -40.13 -40.05 -23.63
N GLU A 61 -40.79 -38.99 -24.14
CA GLU A 61 -41.36 -38.91 -25.51
C GLU A 61 -41.18 -37.45 -26.04
N PRO A 62 -41.07 -37.22 -27.37
CA PRO A 62 -40.31 -36.09 -27.91
C PRO A 62 -41.15 -35.00 -28.63
N ARG A 63 -40.48 -33.85 -28.89
CA ARG A 63 -40.83 -32.72 -29.80
C ARG A 63 -41.71 -31.64 -29.15
N SER A 64 -41.61 -30.34 -29.42
CA SER A 64 -41.01 -29.55 -30.51
C SER A 64 -40.66 -28.14 -29.99
N PHE A 65 -39.69 -27.51 -30.65
CA PHE A 65 -39.02 -26.25 -30.33
C PHE A 65 -39.86 -25.02 -30.77
N ALA A 66 -40.62 -24.41 -29.87
CA ALA A 66 -41.04 -23.01 -29.98
C ALA A 66 -41.58 -22.50 -28.63
N ASP A 67 -41.23 -21.26 -28.31
CA ASP A 67 -41.77 -20.38 -27.26
C ASP A 67 -41.24 -20.55 -25.83
N ILE A 68 -40.06 -19.98 -25.57
CA ILE A 68 -39.72 -19.47 -24.23
C ILE A 68 -39.24 -18.01 -24.36
N ILE A 69 -40.18 -17.08 -24.23
CA ILE A 69 -39.94 -15.86 -23.46
C ILE A 69 -41.16 -15.64 -22.54
N PRO A 70 -41.00 -15.71 -21.20
CA PRO A 70 -41.90 -15.05 -20.28
C PRO A 70 -41.23 -13.89 -19.51
N PRO A 71 -42.04 -13.00 -18.91
CA PRO A 71 -41.75 -11.57 -18.75
C PRO A 71 -41.01 -11.21 -17.45
N PRO A 72 -40.50 -9.97 -17.32
CA PRO A 72 -39.82 -9.52 -16.12
C PRO A 72 -40.82 -9.17 -15.01
N ASN A 73 -40.39 -9.41 -13.77
CA ASN A 73 -40.98 -8.98 -12.51
C ASN A 73 -42.10 -9.86 -11.93
N VAL A 74 -41.69 -10.79 -11.07
CA VAL A 74 -42.45 -11.13 -9.85
C VAL A 74 -41.48 -11.09 -8.68
N ILE A 75 -41.62 -10.05 -7.85
CA ILE A 75 -40.95 -9.90 -6.56
C ILE A 75 -41.72 -10.76 -5.55
N GLY A 76 -41.06 -11.78 -4.99
CA GLY A 76 -41.53 -12.56 -3.84
C GLY A 76 -40.61 -12.37 -2.63
N PRO A 77 -41.11 -12.52 -1.38
CA PRO A 77 -40.50 -11.94 -0.18
C PRO A 77 -39.39 -12.80 0.43
N SER A 78 -38.37 -12.13 0.96
CA SER A 78 -37.32 -12.64 1.86
C SER A 78 -36.43 -13.78 1.34
N GLY A 79 -35.68 -13.51 0.27
CA GLY A 79 -34.51 -14.30 -0.10
C GLY A 79 -33.31 -13.98 0.81
N ALA A 80 -33.09 -14.79 1.85
CA ALA A 80 -31.84 -14.79 2.59
C ALA A 80 -30.73 -15.38 1.70
N TYR A 81 -30.10 -14.54 0.88
CA TYR A 81 -28.88 -14.89 0.17
C TYR A 81 -27.77 -15.07 1.21
N ARG A 82 -27.36 -16.31 1.48
CA ARG A 82 -26.17 -16.55 2.29
C ARG A 82 -24.96 -16.39 1.37
N LEU A 83 -24.27 -15.26 1.49
CA LEU A 83 -22.98 -15.01 0.84
C LEU A 83 -22.02 -16.15 1.25
N HIS A 84 -21.74 -17.09 0.34
CA HIS A 84 -20.85 -18.21 0.63
C HIS A 84 -19.42 -17.79 0.32
N PHE A 85 -18.71 -17.30 1.35
CA PHE A 85 -17.29 -17.02 1.26
C PHE A 85 -16.52 -18.34 1.23
N SER A 86 -15.75 -18.60 0.17
CA SER A 86 -14.88 -19.78 0.11
C SER A 86 -13.57 -19.50 0.84
N TRP A 87 -13.63 -19.35 2.16
CA TRP A 87 -12.43 -19.20 2.98
C TRP A 87 -11.73 -20.55 3.14
N VAL A 88 -10.50 -20.68 2.64
CA VAL A 88 -9.73 -21.92 2.74
C VAL A 88 -8.91 -21.87 4.03
N CYS A 89 -9.61 -22.09 5.13
CA CYS A 89 -9.02 -22.20 6.46
C CYS A 89 -8.26 -23.53 6.60
N ARG A 90 -7.06 -23.52 7.20
CA ARG A 90 -6.32 -24.76 7.59
C ARG A 90 -7.16 -25.63 8.53
N ARG A 91 -7.96 -24.98 9.36
CA ARG A 91 -8.91 -25.59 10.31
C ARG A 91 -10.06 -24.62 10.56
N THR A 92 -11.21 -25.13 10.99
CA THR A 92 -12.32 -24.27 11.43
C THR A 92 -11.89 -23.41 12.64
N PRO A 93 -12.37 -22.15 12.73
CA PRO A 93 -12.27 -21.36 13.94
C PRO A 93 -12.88 -22.12 15.13
N ARG A 94 -12.16 -22.14 16.26
CA ARG A 94 -12.58 -22.87 17.47
C ARG A 94 -12.73 -21.97 18.68
N TYR A 95 -12.01 -20.86 18.70
CA TYR A 95 -12.06 -19.90 19.80
C TYR A 95 -13.02 -18.76 19.49
N GLU A 96 -13.70 -18.26 20.53
CA GLU A 96 -14.65 -17.14 20.41
C GLU A 96 -14.02 -15.92 19.71
N GLU A 97 -12.76 -15.62 20.02
CA GLU A 97 -12.00 -14.54 19.39
C GLU A 97 -11.83 -14.75 17.87
N GLU A 98 -11.56 -15.99 17.42
CA GLU A 98 -11.45 -16.31 15.97
C GLU A 98 -12.81 -16.17 15.28
N ILE A 99 -13.90 -16.54 15.96
CA ILE A 99 -15.28 -16.45 15.45
C ILE A 99 -15.69 -14.98 15.35
N GLN A 100 -15.39 -14.17 16.36
CA GLN A 100 -15.70 -12.74 16.38
C GLN A 100 -14.92 -11.98 15.30
N GLU A 101 -13.63 -12.30 15.08
CA GLU A 101 -12.87 -11.77 13.95
C GLU A 101 -13.56 -12.12 12.62
N LEU A 102 -14.05 -13.37 12.47
CA LEU A 102 -14.69 -13.84 11.25
C LEU A 102 -16.03 -13.15 10.99
N GLU A 103 -16.87 -12.99 12.01
CA GLU A 103 -18.14 -12.27 11.92
C GLU A 103 -17.92 -10.81 11.55
N THR A 104 -16.93 -10.16 12.18
CA THR A 104 -16.57 -8.77 11.87
C THR A 104 -16.11 -8.63 10.41
N LEU A 105 -15.24 -9.54 9.96
CA LEU A 105 -14.79 -9.57 8.57
C LEU A 105 -15.95 -9.79 7.60
N ASN A 106 -16.83 -10.76 7.88
CA ASN A 106 -18.01 -11.03 7.05
C ASN A 106 -18.93 -9.81 6.93
N ASN A 107 -19.12 -9.06 8.02
CA ASN A 107 -19.93 -7.84 8.02
C ASN A 107 -19.30 -6.70 7.22
N LEU A 108 -17.97 -6.58 7.21
CA LEU A 108 -17.27 -5.59 6.39
C LEU A 108 -17.28 -5.98 4.90
N VAL A 109 -17.15 -7.27 4.61
CA VAL A 109 -17.06 -7.79 3.25
C VAL A 109 -18.44 -7.94 2.61
N SER A 110 -19.51 -8.12 3.38
CA SER A 110 -20.89 -8.11 2.84
C SER A 110 -21.25 -6.79 2.16
N GLN A 111 -20.58 -5.69 2.54
CA GLN A 111 -20.73 -4.37 1.93
C GLN A 111 -19.83 -4.15 0.70
N LEU A 112 -18.99 -5.13 0.35
CA LEU A 112 -18.06 -5.03 -0.77
C LEU A 112 -18.78 -5.25 -2.09
N HIS A 113 -19.00 -4.17 -2.83
CA HIS A 113 -19.45 -4.22 -4.21
C HIS A 113 -18.28 -4.02 -5.18
N LEU A 114 -17.97 -5.05 -5.95
CA LEU A 114 -17.00 -4.95 -7.04
C LEU A 114 -17.63 -4.20 -8.22
N SER A 115 -16.82 -3.37 -8.88
CA SER A 115 -17.21 -2.65 -10.09
C SER A 115 -16.47 -3.22 -11.30
N ASN A 116 -16.96 -2.93 -12.50
CA ASN A 116 -16.28 -3.31 -13.74
C ASN A 116 -15.02 -2.46 -14.03
N SER A 117 -14.65 -1.55 -13.13
CA SER A 117 -13.44 -0.73 -13.27
C SER A 117 -12.23 -1.46 -12.70
N ARG A 118 -11.02 -1.21 -13.21
CA ARG A 118 -9.80 -1.85 -12.69
C ARG A 118 -9.42 -1.27 -11.33
N ASP A 119 -8.86 -2.10 -10.45
CA ASP A 119 -8.26 -1.64 -9.18
C ASP A 119 -7.24 -0.53 -9.41
N SER A 120 -7.21 0.47 -8.51
CA SER A 120 -6.31 1.62 -8.65
C SER A 120 -5.65 2.06 -7.33
N TRP A 121 -4.42 2.56 -7.45
CA TRP A 121 -3.69 3.15 -6.34
C TRP A 121 -4.06 4.62 -6.22
N GLU A 122 -4.51 5.03 -5.03
CA GLU A 122 -4.84 6.41 -4.72
C GLU A 122 -3.84 6.98 -3.71
N PHE A 123 -3.41 8.21 -3.96
CA PHE A 123 -2.55 8.96 -3.05
C PHE A 123 -3.40 9.73 -2.05
N THR A 124 -3.51 9.21 -0.82
CA THR A 124 -4.44 9.74 0.20
C THR A 124 -3.99 11.05 0.85
N ALA A 125 -2.72 11.43 0.70
CA ALA A 125 -2.18 12.64 1.32
C ALA A 125 -2.50 13.93 0.54
N CYS A 126 -3.23 13.87 -0.57
CA CYS A 126 -3.70 15.03 -1.32
C CYS A 126 -5.17 14.87 -1.73
N ALA A 127 -5.93 15.97 -1.73
CA ALA A 127 -7.34 15.99 -2.10
C ALA A 127 -7.62 15.46 -3.51
N SER A 128 -6.65 15.59 -4.43
CA SER A 128 -6.78 15.09 -5.80
C SER A 128 -6.79 13.56 -5.91
N ARG A 129 -6.43 12.84 -4.83
CA ARG A 129 -6.25 11.38 -4.76
C ARG A 129 -5.26 10.81 -5.78
N LYS A 130 -4.55 11.66 -6.51
CA LYS A 130 -3.57 11.31 -7.54
C LYS A 130 -2.16 11.60 -7.06
N PHE A 131 -1.24 10.71 -7.40
CA PHE A 131 0.17 10.93 -7.13
C PHE A 131 0.71 12.03 -8.05
N SER A 132 1.48 12.95 -7.48
CA SER A 132 2.29 13.91 -8.21
C SER A 132 3.55 14.20 -7.41
N VAL A 133 4.68 14.29 -8.10
CA VAL A 133 5.96 14.68 -7.48
C VAL A 133 5.83 16.03 -6.76
N LYS A 134 5.06 16.97 -7.32
CA LYS A 134 4.78 18.27 -6.69
C LYS A 134 4.05 18.11 -5.36
N ALA A 135 2.99 17.30 -5.33
CA ALA A 135 2.19 17.08 -4.12
C ALA A 135 3.03 16.38 -3.03
N PHE A 136 3.76 15.33 -3.39
CA PHE A 136 4.63 14.62 -2.47
C PHE A 136 5.75 15.52 -1.93
N ARG A 137 6.42 16.28 -2.81
CA ARG A 137 7.49 17.21 -2.42
C ARG A 137 6.99 18.27 -1.45
N ASN A 138 5.79 18.81 -1.64
CA ASN A 138 5.22 19.80 -0.72
C ASN A 138 5.01 19.23 0.68
N ILE A 139 4.45 18.02 0.79
CA ILE A 139 4.22 17.33 2.07
C ILE A 139 5.55 17.02 2.77
N TYR A 140 6.52 16.51 2.01
CA TYR A 140 7.85 16.24 2.53
C TYR A 140 8.51 17.53 3.02
N THR A 141 8.51 18.57 2.18
CA THR A 141 9.12 19.85 2.54
C THR A 141 8.45 20.45 3.78
N SER A 142 7.12 20.41 3.90
CA SER A 142 6.44 20.92 5.11
C SER A 142 6.77 20.15 6.38
N SER A 143 7.09 18.85 6.28
CA SER A 143 7.47 18.03 7.43
C SER A 143 8.96 18.11 7.77
N THR A 144 9.82 18.44 6.82
CA THR A 144 11.28 18.53 7.01
C THR A 144 11.81 19.96 7.11
N THR A 145 10.97 21.00 6.97
CA THR A 145 11.40 22.41 7.08
C THR A 145 11.60 22.78 8.55
N THR A 146 12.63 22.20 9.15
CA THR A 146 13.21 22.64 10.43
C THR A 146 14.60 23.24 10.19
N MET A 147 15.22 23.06 9.01
CA MET A 147 16.64 23.39 8.77
C MET A 147 16.89 24.10 7.43
N ALA A 148 16.54 25.40 7.32
CA ALA A 148 17.16 26.32 6.34
C ALA A 148 16.72 27.78 6.58
N GLN A 149 17.28 28.47 7.57
CA GLN A 149 17.03 29.90 7.76
C GLN A 149 17.90 30.83 6.90
N HIS A 150 18.79 30.28 6.05
CA HIS A 150 19.66 31.11 5.21
C HIS A 150 19.47 30.81 3.73
N GLN A 151 18.89 31.78 3.01
CA GLN A 151 18.84 31.73 1.55
C GLN A 151 20.26 31.65 0.98
N THR A 152 20.48 30.70 0.09
CA THR A 152 21.77 30.58 -0.61
C THR A 152 21.96 31.75 -1.55
N ARG A 153 22.99 32.56 -1.33
CA ARG A 153 23.37 33.68 -2.22
C ARG A 153 24.42 33.22 -3.23
N TRP A 154 24.02 33.12 -4.50
CA TRP A 154 24.94 32.79 -5.60
C TRP A 154 25.69 34.03 -6.08
N ASN A 155 27.00 33.94 -6.24
CA ASN A 155 27.82 35.01 -6.82
C ASN A 155 27.93 34.80 -8.34
N LYS A 156 27.41 35.74 -9.14
CA LYS A 156 27.38 35.62 -10.62
C LYS A 156 28.76 35.77 -11.28
N TYR A 157 29.74 36.32 -10.56
CA TYR A 157 31.08 36.60 -11.10
C TYR A 157 32.06 35.43 -10.96
N ILE A 158 31.67 34.35 -10.27
CA ILE A 158 32.52 33.16 -10.08
C ILE A 158 31.94 31.95 -10.83
N PRO A 159 32.80 31.01 -11.25
CA PRO A 159 32.34 29.78 -11.88
C PRO A 159 31.35 29.01 -11.01
N ILE A 160 30.37 28.37 -11.66
CA ILE A 160 29.30 27.62 -10.96
C ILE A 160 29.85 26.54 -10.01
N LYS A 161 30.99 25.92 -10.35
CA LYS A 161 31.63 24.89 -9.51
C LYS A 161 32.07 25.46 -8.16
N ILE A 162 32.61 26.68 -8.13
CA ILE A 162 33.04 27.34 -6.89
C ILE A 162 31.83 27.67 -6.03
N ASN A 163 30.81 28.26 -6.66
CA ASN A 163 29.50 28.50 -6.06
C ASN A 163 28.91 27.24 -5.39
N ILE A 164 28.91 26.10 -6.10
CA ILE A 164 28.42 24.82 -5.57
C ILE A 164 29.29 24.35 -4.40
N ASN A 165 30.62 24.47 -4.51
CA ASN A 165 31.54 24.09 -3.44
C ASN A 165 31.28 24.91 -2.17
N THR A 166 31.20 26.24 -2.29
CA THR A 166 30.89 27.14 -1.17
C THR A 166 29.55 26.81 -0.53
N TRP A 167 28.52 26.52 -1.34
CA TRP A 167 27.23 26.08 -0.81
C TRP A 167 27.34 24.75 -0.03
N ARG A 168 28.13 23.79 -0.54
CA ARG A 168 28.36 22.52 0.18
C ARG A 168 29.07 22.73 1.50
N VAL A 169 30.09 23.59 1.54
CA VAL A 169 30.80 23.98 2.77
C VAL A 169 29.83 24.58 3.78
N ALA A 170 29.04 25.58 3.37
CA ALA A 170 28.13 26.31 4.26
C ALA A 170 26.97 25.46 4.82
N ASN A 171 26.74 24.26 4.28
CA ASN A 171 25.66 23.37 4.70
C ASN A 171 26.17 22.04 5.30
N GLU A 172 27.47 21.92 5.61
CA GLU A 172 28.09 20.66 6.08
C GLU A 172 27.84 19.47 5.12
N ARG A 173 27.94 19.74 3.82
CA ARG A 173 27.63 18.76 2.75
C ARG A 173 28.84 18.31 1.94
N LEU A 174 30.04 18.69 2.37
CA LEU A 174 31.26 18.09 1.83
C LEU A 174 31.44 16.68 2.39
N PRO A 175 32.04 15.75 1.61
CA PRO A 175 32.31 14.39 2.04
C PRO A 175 33.54 14.32 2.95
N THR A 176 33.61 15.18 3.97
CA THR A 176 34.67 15.11 4.99
C THR A 176 34.48 13.86 5.85
N ARG A 177 35.54 13.26 6.41
CA ARG A 177 35.40 12.08 7.27
C ARG A 177 34.42 12.28 8.41
N VAL A 178 34.39 13.45 9.04
CA VAL A 178 33.40 13.76 10.09
C VAL A 178 31.96 13.74 9.54
N ASN A 179 31.71 14.28 8.34
CA ASN A 179 30.37 14.24 7.74
C ASN A 179 29.98 12.86 7.23
N LEU A 180 30.93 12.02 6.84
CA LEU A 180 30.70 10.64 6.46
C LEU A 180 30.35 9.79 7.70
N ASP A 181 31.09 9.96 8.79
CA ASP A 181 30.83 9.31 10.09
C ASP A 181 29.44 9.68 10.63
N LYS A 182 29.08 10.97 10.62
CA LYS A 182 27.72 11.45 10.95
C LYS A 182 26.60 10.77 10.14
N ARG A 183 26.92 10.25 8.94
CA ARG A 183 25.97 9.53 8.05
C ARG A 183 26.00 8.02 8.24
N GLY A 184 26.75 7.52 9.23
CA GLY A 184 26.88 6.10 9.54
C GLY A 184 27.75 5.34 8.54
N ILE A 185 28.66 6.03 7.83
CA ILE A 185 29.68 5.38 7.02
C ILE A 185 30.84 5.05 7.94
N ASP A 186 31.12 3.75 8.10
CA ASP A 186 32.21 3.26 8.93
C ASP A 186 33.58 3.66 8.35
N LEU A 187 34.39 4.28 9.19
CA LEU A 187 35.71 4.82 8.85
C LEU A 187 36.70 4.46 9.95
N HIS A 188 37.92 4.10 9.57
CA HIS A 188 38.97 3.77 10.55
C HIS A 188 39.39 4.95 11.42
N SER A 189 39.25 6.18 10.93
CA SER A 189 39.55 7.41 11.66
C SER A 189 38.84 8.60 11.00
N VAL A 190 38.53 9.61 11.82
CA VAL A 190 37.98 10.91 11.40
C VAL A 190 39.03 12.02 11.32
N ARG A 191 40.31 11.69 11.56
CA ARG A 191 41.43 12.63 11.46
C ARG A 191 41.65 13.11 10.03
N CYS A 192 42.24 14.29 9.89
CA CYS A 192 42.61 14.90 8.63
C CYS A 192 43.63 14.02 7.90
N PRO A 193 43.39 13.60 6.64
CA PRO A 193 44.36 12.81 5.89
C PRO A 193 45.63 13.58 5.49
N VAL A 194 45.64 14.90 5.63
CA VAL A 194 46.75 15.77 5.20
C VAL A 194 47.75 15.94 6.33
N CYS A 195 47.33 16.43 7.49
CA CYS A 195 48.21 16.68 8.63
C CYS A 195 48.15 15.61 9.74
N ASP A 196 47.12 14.74 9.77
CA ASP A 196 46.84 13.75 10.83
C ASP A 196 46.67 14.29 12.27
N ASP A 197 46.84 15.59 12.49
CA ASP A 197 46.82 16.20 13.82
C ASP A 197 45.41 16.54 14.34
N ASP A 198 44.50 16.96 13.44
CA ASP A 198 43.15 17.43 13.78
C ASP A 198 42.06 16.65 13.02
N LEU A 199 40.78 16.91 13.31
CA LEU A 199 39.64 16.32 12.62
C LEU A 199 39.50 16.84 11.19
N GLU A 200 39.09 15.96 10.26
CA GLU A 200 38.74 16.38 8.92
C GLU A 200 37.36 17.07 8.92
N ILE A 201 37.35 18.36 9.20
CA ILE A 201 36.18 19.25 9.09
C ILE A 201 36.45 20.37 8.08
N GLU A 202 35.41 21.00 7.53
CA GLU A 202 35.53 21.99 6.45
C GLU A 202 36.46 23.14 6.84
N ASN A 203 36.30 23.68 8.05
CA ASN A 203 37.10 24.82 8.51
C ASN A 203 38.58 24.45 8.69
N HIS A 204 38.86 23.20 9.05
CA HIS A 204 40.22 22.70 9.14
C HIS A 204 40.83 22.59 7.73
N ILE A 205 40.18 21.86 6.82
CA ILE A 205 40.67 21.61 5.46
C ILE A 205 40.93 22.90 4.66
N PHE A 206 40.08 23.93 4.81
CA PHE A 206 40.20 25.15 3.99
C PHE A 206 40.99 26.28 4.63
N VAL A 207 41.18 26.30 5.96
CA VAL A 207 41.70 27.49 6.67
C VAL A 207 42.84 27.17 7.62
N HIS A 208 42.76 26.08 8.38
CA HIS A 208 43.67 25.82 9.51
C HIS A 208 44.59 24.61 9.30
N CYS A 209 44.43 23.85 8.22
CA CYS A 209 45.28 22.70 7.96
C CYS A 209 46.69 23.15 7.59
N ASP A 210 47.66 22.74 8.40
CA ASP A 210 49.07 22.86 8.06
C ASP A 210 49.42 21.77 7.03
N ILE A 211 50.00 22.18 5.89
CA ILE A 211 50.36 21.30 4.76
C ILE A 211 51.86 21.03 4.79
#